data_AF-A0A5B1B246-F1
#
_entry.id   AF-A0A5B1B246-F1
#
_cell.length_a   1.000
_cell.length_b   1.000
_cell.length_c   1.000
_cell.angle_alpha   90.00
_cell.angle_beta   90.00
_cell.angle_gamma   90.00
#
_symmetry.space_group_name_H-M   'P 1'
#
loop_
_entity.id
_entity.type
_entity.pdbx_description
1 polymer ?
#
loop_
_entity_poly.entity_id
_entity_poly.type
_entity_poly.pdbx_seq_one_letter_code
_entity_poly.pdbx_strand_id
1 'polypeptide(L)' 'MNPGFESSDHAPFWDNGFSAIFISEAGVFNDLNPFIHTVQDRVSILDLPYFHKISKLAMGTVVTLQV' A
#
# COMPACT_ATOMS: atom_id res chain seq x y z
N MET A 1 2.15 -19.12 3.22
CA MET A 1 1.96 -18.17 2.11
C MET A 1 2.53 -16.85 2.60
N ASN A 2 3.57 -16.32 1.96
CA ASN A 2 4.04 -14.97 2.22
C ASN A 2 3.28 -14.04 1.24
N PRO A 3 2.28 -13.26 1.70
CA PRO A 3 1.34 -12.59 0.81
C PRO A 3 1.87 -11.28 0.21
N GLY A 4 3.12 -10.87 0.48
CA GLY A 4 3.70 -9.66 -0.10
C GLY A 4 4.81 -9.05 0.72
N PHE A 5 4.97 -7.73 0.65
CA PHE A 5 5.90 -6.97 1.49
C PHE A 5 5.60 -7.18 2.98
N GLU A 6 6.62 -7.47 3.78
CA GLU A 6 6.54 -7.50 5.25
C GLU A 6 7.02 -6.19 5.89
N SER A 7 7.46 -5.22 5.08
CA SER A 7 8.11 -4.00 5.54
C SER A 7 7.17 -2.80 5.56
N SER A 8 6.06 -2.90 6.32
CA SER A 8 5.16 -1.78 6.63
C SER A 8 4.30 -2.10 7.86
N ASP A 9 3.41 -1.19 8.23
CA ASP A 9 2.65 -1.23 9.49
C ASP A 9 1.67 -2.41 9.62
N HIS A 10 1.36 -3.11 8.54
CA HIS A 10 0.49 -4.30 8.58
C HIS A 10 1.21 -5.54 9.12
N ALA A 11 2.55 -5.60 9.09
CA ALA A 11 3.28 -6.80 9.48
C ALA A 11 3.06 -7.20 10.95
N PRO A 12 3.12 -6.27 11.94
CA PRO A 12 2.80 -6.60 13.32
C PRO A 12 1.36 -7.13 13.52
N PHE A 13 0.40 -6.76 12.67
CA PHE A 13 -0.95 -7.31 12.74
C PHE A 13 -0.95 -8.79 12.37
N TRP A 14 -0.29 -9.15 11.27
CA TRP A 14 -0.14 -10.53 10.84
C TRP A 14 0.62 -11.36 11.87
N ASP A 15 1.72 -10.84 12.42
CA ASP A 15 2.52 -11.52 13.46
C ASP A 15 1.73 -11.82 14.73
N ASN A 16 0.68 -11.05 15.01
CA ASN A 16 -0.19 -11.22 16.16
C ASN A 16 -1.54 -11.88 15.81
N GLY A 17 -1.67 -12.48 14.62
CA GLY A 17 -2.85 -13.24 14.22
C GLY A 17 -4.06 -12.39 13.82
N PHE A 18 -3.88 -11.08 13.62
CA PHE A 18 -4.91 -10.19 13.12
C PHE A 18 -4.91 -10.14 11.59
N SER A 19 -6.10 -10.06 10.99
CA SER A 19 -6.24 -9.82 9.56
C SER A 19 -5.93 -8.35 9.25
N ALA A 20 -5.02 -8.12 8.29
CA ALA A 20 -4.68 -6.80 7.79
C ALA A 20 -4.45 -6.84 6.27
N ILE A 21 -4.68 -5.70 5.61
CA ILE A 21 -4.52 -5.52 4.17
C ILE A 21 -3.43 -4.47 3.92
N PHE A 22 -2.50 -4.79 3.03
CA PHE A 22 -1.49 -3.88 2.51
C PHE A 22 -1.73 -3.62 1.03
N ILE A 23 -1.64 -2.35 0.62
CA ILE A 23 -1.76 -1.93 -0.78
C ILE A 23 -0.55 -1.05 -1.10
N SER A 24 0.11 -1.35 -2.21
CA SER A 24 1.32 -0.66 -2.68
C SER A 24 1.26 -0.40 -4.17
N GLU A 25 1.98 0.63 -4.62
CA GLU A 25 2.24 0.89 -6.04
C GLU A 25 3.14 -0.16 -6.69
N ALA A 26 3.90 -0.91 -5.88
CA ALA A 26 4.91 -1.87 -6.29
C ALA A 26 4.61 -3.28 -5.76
N GLY A 27 4.87 -4.29 -6.59
CA GLY A 27 4.70 -5.70 -6.24
C GLY A 27 5.94 -6.32 -5.57
N VAL A 28 7.13 -5.75 -5.82
CA VAL A 28 8.42 -6.18 -5.25
C VAL A 28 9.27 -4.95 -4.91
N PHE A 29 10.48 -5.14 -4.38
CA PHE A 29 11.35 -3.99 -4.09
C PHE A 29 11.91 -3.33 -5.35
N ASN A 30 12.05 -4.09 -6.45
CA ASN A 30 12.71 -3.60 -7.67
C ASN A 30 11.82 -2.68 -8.53
N ASP A 31 10.52 -2.58 -8.26
CA ASP A 31 9.59 -1.66 -8.93
C ASP A 31 9.10 -0.52 -8.03
N LEU A 32 9.71 -0.33 -6.86
CA LEU A 32 9.44 0.83 -6.00
C LEU A 32 9.85 2.15 -6.67
N ASN A 33 9.13 3.22 -6.34
CA ASN A 33 9.52 4.57 -6.68
C ASN A 33 10.99 4.82 -6.25
N PRO A 34 11.90 5.14 -7.18
CA PRO A 34 13.32 5.29 -6.88
C PRO A 34 13.63 6.52 -6.02
N PHE A 35 12.67 7.43 -5.88
CA PHE A 35 12.82 8.66 -5.10
C PHE A 35 12.39 8.52 -3.63
N ILE A 36 11.88 7.35 -3.20
CA ILE A 36 11.55 7.14 -1.79
C ILE A 36 12.76 7.46 -0.89
N HIS A 37 12.50 8.04 0.28
CA HIS A 37 13.54 8.49 1.21
C HIS A 37 14.51 9.55 0.66
N THR A 38 14.13 10.26 -0.41
CA THR A 38 14.89 11.38 -0.95
C THR A 38 14.07 12.66 -0.94
N VAL A 39 14.73 13.80 -1.14
CA VAL A 39 14.04 15.11 -1.28
C VAL A 39 13.30 15.25 -2.62
N GLN A 40 13.46 14.29 -3.52
CA GLN A 40 12.81 14.25 -4.83
C GLN A 40 11.44 13.53 -4.77
N ASP A 41 11.08 12.92 -3.63
CA ASP A 41 9.73 12.38 -3.42
C ASP A 41 8.71 13.54 -3.32
N ARG A 42 8.09 13.87 -4.45
CA ARG A 42 7.29 15.07 -4.65
C ARG A 42 6.00 14.72 -5.37
N VAL A 43 4.96 15.53 -5.17
CA VAL A 43 3.67 15.33 -5.85
C VAL A 43 3.81 15.23 -7.38
N SER A 44 4.78 15.92 -7.97
CA SER A 44 5.03 15.93 -9.41
C SER A 44 5.45 14.58 -10.00
N ILE A 45 5.92 13.63 -9.19
CA ILE A 45 6.29 12.28 -9.65
C ILE A 45 5.18 11.25 -9.45
N LEU A 46 4.06 11.63 -8.81
CA LEU A 46 2.96 10.72 -8.51
C LEU A 46 1.98 10.58 -9.68
N ASP A 47 1.52 9.37 -9.95
CA ASP A 47 0.35 9.12 -10.81
C ASP A 47 -0.94 9.39 -10.00
N LEU A 48 -1.44 10.62 -10.09
CA LEU A 48 -2.66 11.03 -9.39
C LEU A 48 -3.92 10.26 -9.83
N PRO A 49 -4.13 9.92 -11.12
CA PRO A 49 -5.18 8.99 -11.53
C PRO A 49 -5.12 7.62 -10.84
N TYR A 50 -3.93 7.04 -10.68
CA TYR A 50 -3.74 5.79 -9.94
C TYR A 50 -4.09 5.97 -8.47
N PHE A 51 -3.57 7.00 -7.80
CA PHE A 51 -3.90 7.35 -6.41
C PHE A 51 -5.41 7.46 -6.18
N HIS A 52 -6.14 8.11 -7.10
CA HIS A 52 -7.58 8.26 -7.02
C HIS A 52 -8.32 6.90 -7.12
N LYS A 53 -7.86 6.00 -7.99
CA LYS A 53 -8.42 4.63 -8.09
C LYS A 53 -8.18 3.84 -6.82
N ILE A 54 -6.98 3.91 -6.24
CA ILE A 54 -6.64 3.23 -4.98
C ILE A 54 -7.44 3.80 -3.81
N SER A 55 -7.67 5.11 -3.78
CA SER A 55 -8.53 5.74 -2.76
C SER A 55 -9.97 5.20 -2.81
N LYS A 56 -10.53 5.04 -4.01
CA LYS A 56 -11.86 4.41 -4.21
C LYS A 56 -11.86 2.95 -3.78
N LEU A 57 -10.81 2.20 -4.12
CA LEU A 57 -10.66 0.81 -3.69
C LEU A 57 -10.66 0.71 -2.17
N ALA A 58 -9.83 1.52 -1.48
CA ALA A 58 -9.76 1.53 -0.02
C ALA A 58 -11.13 1.81 0.63
N MET A 59 -11.84 2.82 0.14
CA MET A 59 -13.20 3.11 0.61
C MET A 59 -14.17 1.94 0.34
N GLY A 60 -14.14 1.36 -0.87
CA GLY A 60 -14.98 0.22 -1.23
C GLY A 60 -14.70 -1.00 -0.37
N THR A 61 -13.43 -1.28 -0.09
CA THR A 61 -13.00 -2.35 0.83
C THR A 61 -13.53 -2.13 2.22
N VAL A 62 -13.40 -0.91 2.77
CA VAL A 62 -13.95 -0.57 4.09
C VAL A 62 -15.46 -0.81 4.14
N VAL A 63 -16.22 -0.30 3.17
CA VAL A 63 -17.68 -0.49 3.13
C VAL A 63 -18.08 -1.95 2.95
N THR A 64 -17.34 -2.72 2.14
CA THR A 64 -17.64 -4.13 1.87
C THR A 64 -17.32 -5.03 3.06
N LEU A 65 -16.28 -4.69 3.83
CA LEU A 65 -15.83 -5.47 4.98
C LEU A 65 -16.40 -4.97 6.31
N GLN A 66 -17.15 -3.87 6.31
CA GLN A 66 -17.95 -3.45 7.45
C GLN A 66 -19.04 -4.50 7.69
N VAL A 67 -19.00 -5.09 8.89
CA VAL A 67 -20.05 -5.93 9.47
C VAL A 67 -21.20 -5.08 9.99
#